data_AF-A0A973EMK7-F1
#
_entry.id   AF-A0A973EMK7-F1
#
_cell.length_a   1.000
_cell.length_b   1.000
_cell.length_c   1.000
_cell.angle_alpha   90.00
_cell.angle_beta   90.00
_cell.angle_gamma   90.00
#
_symmetry.space_group_name_H-M   'P 1'
#
loop_
_entity.id
_entity.type
_entity.pdbx_description
1 polymer ?
#
loop_
_entity_poly.entity_id
_entity_poly.type
_entity_poly.pdbx_seq_one_letter_code
_entity_poly.pdbx_strand_id
1 'polypeptide(L)'
;MTFQSILFGKNIDKLRTNPPEAPPFFADLNLDQIVDAITEGKQEYNLKPFFYVTLKDIDSIIYRHEIMKDLENSILLKAIESFSQKMHLVRQNLSNIKEIYYIKQKQRWLLDTVYIYCEAVTCLQTDLSGIDIKSKGLLSFIQYLTKYVESNSFISICSETKNLKDALSNIKYTIYIKNGSFTVSKYDSEIDYNTDVEKTFANFKHKSGKSYRINFYNSTNMNHIEAKILDFVSQLYPELFYDLVDYCARYNNFIDKTIAEFDREIQFFVAYLEYTERFKEMGLTFCYPHISNTCKDIYASEAFDLSLANKLISTNSSVVCNDFYLKDEERIFVVSGPNQGGKTTFARTFGQMHYLASLGCPVPGRAAKLFLFDRLFTHFEREENIKTLRGKLQDELARIHDILNIATPNSIIIMNEIFTSTTLKDAVVLSKRIIEKIIEIDLLCVWVTFIDELASLGNQVVSMVSTIVPENPSKRTYKIIRKPADGLSYAMSIAEKYRVTYLHIKDRMRL
;
A
#
# COMPACT_ATOMS: atom_id res chain seq x y z
N MET A 1 28.42 -5.56 -6.74
CA MET A 1 27.42 -4.82 -7.53
C MET A 1 26.94 -3.66 -6.66
N THR A 2 26.81 -2.46 -7.22
CA THR A 2 26.27 -1.30 -6.51
C THR A 2 24.78 -1.53 -6.28
N PHE A 3 24.29 -1.30 -5.06
CA PHE A 3 22.85 -1.30 -4.79
C PHE A 3 22.18 -0.20 -5.63
N GLN A 4 20.99 -0.48 -6.15
CA GLN A 4 20.29 0.45 -7.04
C GLN A 4 18.81 0.63 -6.69
N SER A 5 18.12 -0.43 -6.27
CA SER A 5 16.71 -0.37 -5.85
C SER A 5 16.40 -1.56 -4.96
N ILE A 6 15.51 -1.37 -3.99
CA ILE A 6 14.95 -2.45 -3.18
C ILE A 6 13.71 -3.07 -3.84
N LEU A 7 13.11 -2.38 -4.82
CA LEU A 7 11.97 -2.90 -5.59
C LEU A 7 12.38 -3.73 -6.81
N PHE A 8 13.57 -3.46 -7.38
CA PHE A 8 14.01 -4.03 -8.66
C PHE A 8 15.45 -4.58 -8.59
N GLY A 9 15.60 -5.89 -8.78
CA GLY A 9 16.90 -6.57 -8.66
C GLY A 9 17.89 -6.32 -9.80
N LYS A 10 17.50 -6.60 -11.07
CA LYS A 10 18.44 -6.60 -12.23
C LYS A 10 17.98 -5.85 -13.48
N ASN A 11 16.76 -5.28 -13.52
CA ASN A 11 16.22 -4.62 -14.72
C ASN A 11 15.54 -3.28 -14.37
N ILE A 12 16.35 -2.23 -14.20
CA ILE A 12 15.90 -0.88 -13.79
C ILE A 12 15.35 -0.06 -14.97
N ASP A 13 15.66 -0.47 -16.20
CA ASP A 13 15.58 0.42 -17.37
C ASP A 13 14.18 0.67 -17.96
N LYS A 14 13.09 0.29 -17.29
CA LYS A 14 11.73 0.49 -17.87
C LYS A 14 10.71 1.22 -17.00
N LEU A 15 11.12 1.82 -15.89
CA LEU A 15 10.15 2.40 -14.94
C LEU A 15 10.32 3.89 -14.64
N ARG A 16 11.25 4.56 -15.33
CA ARG A 16 11.60 5.96 -15.07
C ARG A 16 10.98 6.98 -16.02
N THR A 17 9.96 6.61 -16.81
CA THR A 17 9.32 7.53 -17.75
C THR A 17 7.81 7.55 -17.58
N ASN A 18 7.32 8.64 -17.01
CA ASN A 18 5.94 8.98 -16.61
C ASN A 18 5.34 8.05 -15.52
N PRO A 19 4.59 8.60 -14.54
CA PRO A 19 3.90 7.77 -13.57
C PRO A 19 2.92 6.86 -14.33
N PRO A 20 3.01 5.53 -14.17
CA PRO A 20 2.05 4.61 -14.79
C PRO A 20 0.64 4.99 -14.34
N GLU A 21 -0.31 4.95 -15.27
CA GLU A 21 -1.73 5.08 -14.95
C GLU A 21 -2.27 3.77 -14.39
N ALA A 22 -3.37 3.84 -13.64
CA ALA A 22 -4.03 2.66 -13.12
C ALA A 22 -4.54 1.79 -14.30
N PRO A 23 -4.25 0.48 -14.32
CA PRO A 23 -4.76 -0.41 -15.35
C PRO A 23 -6.30 -0.41 -15.42
N PRO A 24 -6.90 -0.53 -16.62
CA PRO A 24 -8.34 -0.34 -16.81
C PRO A 24 -9.22 -1.36 -16.08
N PHE A 25 -8.66 -2.52 -15.72
CA PHE A 25 -9.35 -3.57 -14.97
C PHE A 25 -9.42 -3.32 -13.45
N PHE A 26 -8.80 -2.25 -12.94
CA PHE A 26 -8.70 -2.00 -11.49
C PHE A 26 -10.07 -1.87 -10.83
N ALA A 27 -10.95 -1.04 -11.39
CA ALA A 27 -12.29 -0.83 -10.87
C ALA A 27 -13.13 -2.12 -10.92
N ASP A 28 -13.03 -2.89 -12.01
CA ASP A 28 -13.75 -4.16 -12.17
C ASP A 28 -13.33 -5.19 -11.10
N LEU A 29 -12.05 -5.20 -10.70
CA LEU A 29 -11.48 -6.11 -9.72
C LEU A 29 -11.39 -5.54 -8.29
N ASN A 30 -11.86 -4.32 -8.06
CA ASN A 30 -11.66 -3.56 -6.83
C ASN A 30 -10.18 -3.44 -6.37
N LEU A 31 -9.23 -3.46 -7.32
CA LEU A 31 -7.81 -3.28 -7.02
C LEU A 31 -7.50 -1.83 -6.62
N ASP A 32 -8.26 -0.88 -7.14
CA ASP A 32 -8.25 0.53 -6.73
C ASP A 32 -8.53 0.67 -5.22
N GLN A 33 -9.60 0.04 -4.72
CA GLN A 33 -9.95 0.05 -3.29
C GLN A 33 -8.87 -0.61 -2.43
N ILE A 34 -8.23 -1.67 -2.92
CA ILE A 34 -7.14 -2.35 -2.22
C ILE A 34 -5.92 -1.43 -2.13
N VAL A 35 -5.49 -0.83 -3.25
CA VAL A 35 -4.33 0.08 -3.27
C VAL A 35 -4.59 1.35 -2.46
N ASP A 36 -5.80 1.90 -2.49
CA ASP A 36 -6.19 3.03 -1.65
C ASP A 36 -6.06 2.68 -0.16
N ALA A 37 -6.55 1.51 0.26
CA ALA A 37 -6.46 1.06 1.63
C ALA A 37 -5.02 0.75 2.08
N ILE A 38 -4.17 0.21 1.18
CA ILE A 38 -2.75 -0.04 1.47
C ILE A 38 -1.99 1.29 1.66
N THR A 39 -2.31 2.30 0.85
CA THR A 39 -1.57 3.57 0.82
C THR A 39 -2.12 4.65 1.74
N GLU A 40 -3.18 4.33 2.49
CA GLU A 40 -3.80 5.21 3.47
C GLU A 40 -2.80 5.61 4.57
N GLY A 41 -2.67 6.92 4.82
CA GLY A 41 -1.73 7.48 5.79
C GLY A 41 -0.28 7.61 5.29
N LYS A 42 0.01 7.16 4.06
CA LYS A 42 1.35 7.17 3.44
C LYS A 42 1.40 7.97 2.14
N GLN A 43 0.53 8.98 2.00
CA GLN A 43 0.39 9.75 0.75
C GLN A 43 1.68 10.50 0.38
N GLU A 44 2.48 10.92 1.37
CA GLU A 44 3.76 11.61 1.13
C GLU A 44 4.76 10.78 0.31
N TYR A 45 4.68 9.44 0.37
CA TYR A 45 5.60 8.55 -0.33
C TYR A 45 5.20 8.32 -1.79
N ASN A 46 3.98 8.70 -2.19
CA ASN A 46 3.44 8.47 -3.54
C ASN A 46 3.67 7.01 -4.00
N LEU A 47 3.06 6.05 -3.27
CA LEU A 47 3.27 4.62 -3.45
C LEU A 47 2.43 3.99 -4.56
N LYS A 48 1.27 4.58 -4.91
CA LYS A 48 0.34 4.02 -5.92
C LYS A 48 1.02 3.59 -7.23
N PRO A 49 1.95 4.37 -7.81
CA PRO A 49 2.66 3.96 -9.02
C PRO A 49 3.36 2.61 -8.94
N PHE A 50 3.85 2.20 -7.75
CA PHE A 50 4.50 0.91 -7.57
C PHE A 50 3.52 -0.27 -7.65
N PHE A 51 2.24 -0.03 -7.39
CA PHE A 51 1.18 -1.04 -7.50
C PHE A 51 0.60 -1.17 -8.90
N TYR A 52 0.95 -0.28 -9.85
CA TYR A 52 0.46 -0.34 -11.22
C TYR A 52 1.41 -1.09 -12.16
N VAL A 53 2.58 -1.47 -11.65
CA VAL A 53 3.67 -2.05 -12.43
C VAL A 53 3.83 -3.51 -12.10
N THR A 54 3.46 -4.36 -13.06
CA THR A 54 3.66 -5.80 -12.94
C THR A 54 5.11 -6.19 -13.25
N LEU A 55 5.61 -7.17 -12.51
CA LEU A 55 6.89 -7.82 -12.77
C LEU A 55 6.70 -8.85 -13.88
N LYS A 56 7.66 -8.91 -14.82
CA LYS A 56 7.54 -9.71 -16.04
C LYS A 56 8.31 -11.03 -15.98
N ASP A 57 9.05 -11.26 -14.89
CA ASP A 57 9.89 -12.43 -14.72
C ASP A 57 9.79 -12.95 -13.28
N ILE A 58 9.96 -14.27 -13.16
CA ILE A 58 9.84 -15.00 -11.89
C ILE A 58 10.95 -14.61 -10.92
N ASP A 59 12.16 -14.31 -11.42
CA ASP A 59 13.29 -13.93 -10.57
C ASP A 59 13.03 -12.62 -9.82
N SER A 60 12.40 -11.63 -10.48
CA SER A 60 12.00 -10.37 -9.85
C SER A 60 10.88 -10.57 -8.82
N ILE A 61 9.96 -11.50 -9.06
CA ILE A 61 8.92 -11.88 -8.09
C ILE A 61 9.55 -12.53 -6.85
N ILE A 62 10.44 -13.50 -7.06
CA ILE A 62 11.18 -14.17 -5.98
C ILE A 62 12.02 -13.15 -5.20
N TYR A 63 12.66 -12.20 -5.87
CA TYR A 63 13.42 -11.13 -5.24
C TYR A 63 12.55 -10.33 -4.24
N ARG A 64 11.32 -9.96 -4.62
CA ARG A 64 10.38 -9.29 -3.70
C ARG A 64 9.88 -10.23 -2.59
N HIS A 65 9.62 -11.50 -2.89
CA HIS A 65 9.24 -12.49 -1.88
C HIS A 65 10.33 -12.65 -0.80
N GLU A 66 11.60 -12.71 -1.19
CA GLU A 66 12.72 -12.79 -0.25
C GLU A 66 12.72 -11.59 0.71
N ILE A 67 12.55 -10.37 0.20
CA ILE A 67 12.54 -9.14 1.00
C ILE A 67 11.35 -9.12 1.97
N MET A 68 10.15 -9.44 1.50
CA MET A 68 8.96 -9.45 2.35
C MET A 68 9.08 -10.50 3.47
N LYS A 69 9.65 -11.68 3.19
CA LYS A 69 9.91 -12.71 4.20
C LYS A 69 10.89 -12.25 5.28
N ASP A 70 11.94 -11.51 4.91
CA ASP A 70 12.82 -10.91 5.92
C ASP A 70 12.06 -9.87 6.75
N LEU A 71 11.25 -9.02 6.11
CA LEU A 71 10.46 -7.96 6.78
C LEU A 71 9.34 -8.49 7.70
N GLU A 72 8.93 -9.75 7.57
CA GLU A 72 8.06 -10.41 8.56
C GLU A 72 8.76 -10.60 9.92
N ASN A 73 10.09 -10.45 10.00
CA ASN A 73 10.81 -10.37 11.26
C ASN A 73 10.49 -9.04 11.97
N SER A 74 9.80 -9.12 13.10
CA SER A 74 9.38 -7.95 13.88
C SER A 74 10.53 -7.03 14.33
N ILE A 75 11.76 -7.54 14.49
CA ILE A 75 12.93 -6.73 14.86
C ILE A 75 13.37 -5.89 13.65
N LEU A 76 13.44 -6.51 12.47
CA LEU A 76 13.79 -5.83 11.24
C LEU A 76 12.74 -4.77 10.88
N LEU A 77 11.46 -5.14 10.96
CA LEU A 77 10.36 -4.22 10.65
C LEU A 77 10.42 -2.96 11.53
N LYS A 78 10.62 -3.12 12.85
CA LYS A 78 10.78 -2.00 13.78
C LYS A 78 11.97 -1.12 13.48
N ALA A 79 13.10 -1.69 13.05
CA ALA A 79 14.28 -0.92 12.65
C ALA A 79 13.97 -0.04 11.42
N ILE A 80 13.29 -0.61 10.41
CA ILE A 80 12.84 0.12 9.22
C ILE A 80 11.81 1.20 9.57
N GLU A 81 10.84 0.90 10.43
CA GLU A 81 9.84 1.87 10.90
C GLU A 81 10.49 3.05 11.65
N SER A 82 11.44 2.78 12.55
CA SER A 82 12.16 3.82 13.30
C SER A 82 12.97 4.72 12.35
N PHE A 83 13.64 4.13 11.36
CA PHE A 83 14.33 4.88 10.32
C PHE A 83 13.37 5.77 9.51
N SER A 84 12.27 5.20 9.01
CA SER A 84 11.30 5.97 8.21
C SER A 84 10.59 7.06 9.02
N GLN A 85 10.36 6.88 10.32
CA GLN A 85 9.86 7.94 11.20
C GLN A 85 10.84 9.13 11.28
N LYS A 86 12.13 8.86 11.42
CA LYS A 86 13.15 9.92 11.42
C LYS A 86 13.25 10.59 10.04
N MET A 87 13.18 9.83 8.95
CA MET A 87 13.17 10.37 7.59
C MET A 87 11.93 11.22 7.29
N HIS A 88 10.77 10.84 7.83
CA HIS A 88 9.56 11.67 7.81
C HIS A 88 9.79 13.01 8.51
N LEU A 89 10.36 12.99 9.72
CA LEU A 89 10.69 14.22 10.45
C LEU A 89 11.68 15.10 9.68
N VAL A 90 12.67 14.51 8.98
CA VAL A 90 13.59 15.23 8.10
C VAL A 90 12.82 15.96 6.98
N ARG A 91 11.93 15.27 6.27
CA ARG A 91 11.10 15.88 5.21
C ARG A 91 10.18 16.97 5.75
N GLN A 92 9.54 16.72 6.87
CA GLN A 92 8.64 17.67 7.52
C GLN A 92 9.39 18.96 7.89
N ASN A 93 10.58 18.83 8.50
CA ASN A 93 11.41 19.98 8.84
C ASN A 93 11.87 20.75 7.60
N LEU A 94 12.29 20.06 6.53
CA LEU A 94 12.66 20.71 5.26
C LEU A 94 11.48 21.47 4.62
N SER A 95 10.25 20.97 4.77
CA SER A 95 9.06 21.69 4.35
C SER A 95 8.86 22.95 5.21
N ASN A 96 8.91 22.80 6.53
CA ASN A 96 8.70 23.89 7.48
C ASN A 96 9.76 25.01 7.35
N ILE A 97 11.02 24.67 7.06
CA ILE A 97 12.11 25.64 6.86
C ILE A 97 11.79 26.64 5.74
N LYS A 98 10.99 26.25 4.74
CA LYS A 98 10.58 27.15 3.64
C LYS A 98 9.65 28.25 4.13
N GLU A 99 8.84 27.98 5.15
CA GLU A 99 7.83 28.89 5.70
C GLU A 99 8.38 29.83 6.79
N ILE A 100 9.52 29.47 7.40
CA ILE A 100 10.16 30.29 8.43
C ILE A 100 10.56 31.65 7.83
N TYR A 101 10.42 32.74 8.61
CA TYR A 101 10.81 34.08 8.16
C TYR A 101 12.27 34.41 8.49
N TYR A 102 12.71 34.14 9.72
CA TYR A 102 14.00 34.57 10.23
C TYR A 102 15.16 33.65 9.80
N ILE A 103 16.20 34.22 9.18
CA ILE A 103 17.35 33.48 8.62
C ILE A 103 18.07 32.60 9.65
N LYS A 104 18.34 33.12 10.85
CA LYS A 104 19.04 32.39 11.92
C LYS A 104 18.22 31.20 12.44
N GLN A 105 16.90 31.34 12.44
CA GLN A 105 15.99 30.25 12.75
C GLN A 105 16.08 29.14 11.69
N LYS A 106 16.07 29.51 10.41
CA LYS A 106 16.24 28.55 9.29
C LYS A 106 17.53 27.78 9.40
N GLN A 107 18.63 28.47 9.68
CA GLN A 107 19.96 27.86 9.83
C GLN A 107 19.98 26.86 10.99
N ARG A 108 19.41 27.23 12.14
CA ARG A 108 19.31 26.31 13.28
C ARG A 108 18.44 25.09 12.97
N TRP A 109 17.30 25.29 12.31
CA TRP A 109 16.43 24.20 11.89
C TRP A 109 17.10 23.27 10.88
N LEU A 110 17.86 23.81 9.93
CA LEU A 110 18.64 23.01 8.98
C LEU A 110 19.66 22.14 9.73
N LEU A 111 20.43 22.71 10.65
CA LEU A 111 21.36 21.96 11.50
C LEU A 111 20.67 20.83 12.28
N ASP A 112 19.54 21.11 12.92
CA ASP A 112 18.78 20.09 13.64
C ASP A 112 18.22 19.00 12.71
N THR A 113 17.86 19.36 11.48
CA THR A 113 17.39 18.43 10.45
C THR A 113 18.51 17.51 9.97
N VAL A 114 19.70 18.05 9.70
CA VAL A 114 20.87 17.26 9.32
C VAL A 114 21.25 16.30 10.45
N TYR A 115 21.16 16.75 11.71
CA TYR A 115 21.40 15.90 12.88
C TYR A 115 20.46 14.70 12.92
N ILE A 116 19.15 14.92 12.73
CA ILE A 116 18.15 13.83 12.68
C ILE A 116 18.44 12.85 11.55
N TYR A 117 18.87 13.33 10.38
CA TYR A 117 19.27 12.47 9.26
C TYR A 117 20.50 11.62 9.61
N CYS A 118 21.53 12.22 10.20
CA CYS A 118 22.71 11.48 10.65
C CYS A 118 22.32 10.37 11.65
N GLU A 119 21.48 10.70 12.63
CA GLU A 119 20.94 9.71 13.58
C GLU A 119 20.07 8.64 12.90
N ALA A 120 19.30 8.98 11.87
CA ALA A 120 18.48 8.01 11.13
C ALA A 120 19.36 6.95 10.46
N VAL A 121 20.36 7.39 9.71
CA VAL A 121 21.26 6.51 8.95
C VAL A 121 22.16 5.69 9.89
N THR A 122 22.75 6.30 10.91
CA THR A 122 23.62 5.59 11.86
C THR A 122 22.85 4.57 12.71
N CYS A 123 21.64 4.92 13.19
CA CYS A 123 20.80 3.95 13.90
C CYS A 123 20.40 2.80 12.97
N LEU A 124 19.98 3.07 11.73
CA LEU A 124 19.63 2.02 10.78
C LEU A 124 20.80 1.05 10.57
N GLN A 125 22.02 1.55 10.36
CA GLN A 125 23.19 0.69 10.19
C GLN A 125 23.47 -0.16 11.43
N THR A 126 23.31 0.41 12.62
CA THR A 126 23.49 -0.30 13.89
C THR A 126 22.42 -1.38 14.08
N ASP A 127 21.15 -1.02 13.88
CA ASP A 127 20.00 -1.90 14.09
C ASP A 127 20.02 -3.10 13.13
N LEU A 128 20.51 -2.91 11.90
CA LEU A 128 20.64 -3.98 10.91
C LEU A 128 21.84 -4.92 11.15
N SER A 129 22.86 -4.50 11.89
CA SER A 129 24.13 -5.24 12.01
C SER A 129 24.06 -6.58 12.77
N GLY A 130 22.95 -6.84 13.46
CA GLY A 130 22.74 -8.07 14.26
C GLY A 130 21.59 -8.96 13.79
N ILE A 131 20.97 -8.66 12.64
CA ILE A 131 19.78 -9.37 12.15
C ILE A 131 20.18 -10.38 11.07
N ASP A 132 19.71 -11.62 11.18
CA ASP A 132 19.87 -12.65 10.12
C ASP A 132 18.97 -12.31 8.93
N ILE A 133 19.57 -11.71 7.89
CA ILE A 133 18.91 -11.24 6.66
C ILE A 133 19.34 -12.14 5.50
N LYS A 134 18.37 -12.65 4.74
CA LYS A 134 18.63 -13.63 3.67
C LYS A 134 18.41 -13.07 2.28
N SER A 135 17.56 -12.05 2.15
CA SER A 135 17.21 -11.47 0.86
C SER A 135 18.38 -10.74 0.23
N LYS A 136 18.56 -10.99 -1.08
CA LYS A 136 19.64 -10.35 -1.84
C LYS A 136 19.50 -8.83 -1.88
N GLY A 137 18.26 -8.33 -1.87
CA GLY A 137 17.96 -6.91 -1.89
C GLY A 137 18.43 -6.18 -0.63
N LEU A 138 18.03 -6.65 0.54
CA LEU A 138 18.43 -6.04 1.81
C LEU A 138 19.93 -6.22 2.08
N LEU A 139 20.51 -7.38 1.75
CA LEU A 139 21.96 -7.58 1.88
C LEU A 139 22.77 -6.60 1.01
N SER A 140 22.31 -6.36 -0.22
CA SER A 140 22.92 -5.37 -1.12
C SER A 140 22.78 -3.94 -0.57
N PHE A 141 21.61 -3.60 -0.01
CA PHE A 141 21.39 -2.31 0.64
C PHE A 141 22.27 -2.13 1.86
N ILE A 142 22.39 -3.14 2.73
CA ILE A 142 23.27 -3.09 3.92
C ILE A 142 24.71 -2.86 3.51
N GLN A 143 25.22 -3.56 2.49
CA GLN A 143 26.57 -3.33 1.98
C GLN A 143 26.77 -1.89 1.48
N TYR A 144 25.75 -1.30 0.84
CA TYR A 144 25.78 0.10 0.44
C TYR A 144 25.77 1.04 1.66
N LEU A 145 24.87 0.80 2.61
CA LEU A 145 24.69 1.58 3.83
C LEU A 145 25.99 1.60 4.66
N THR A 146 26.63 0.44 4.85
CA THR A 146 27.92 0.34 5.55
C THR A 146 28.98 1.20 4.88
N LYS A 147 29.14 1.11 3.55
CA LYS A 147 30.09 1.93 2.80
C LYS A 147 29.77 3.43 2.88
N TYR A 148 28.48 3.78 2.88
CA TYR A 148 28.06 5.17 3.01
C TYR A 148 28.38 5.73 4.39
N VAL A 149 28.08 4.98 5.46
CA VAL A 149 28.38 5.38 6.85
C VAL A 149 29.88 5.48 7.11
N GLU A 150 30.69 4.61 6.48
CA GLU A 150 32.17 4.63 6.57
C GLU A 150 32.82 5.69 5.66
N SER A 151 32.04 6.38 4.82
CA SER A 151 32.59 7.40 3.91
C SER A 151 33.06 8.64 4.66
N ASN A 152 34.18 9.23 4.22
CA ASN A 152 34.69 10.48 4.80
C ASN A 152 33.64 11.61 4.76
N SER A 153 32.84 11.67 3.70
CA SER A 153 31.77 12.66 3.58
C SER A 153 30.71 12.53 4.67
N PHE A 154 30.28 11.30 4.97
CA PHE A 154 29.25 11.07 5.99
C PHE A 154 29.82 11.23 7.41
N ILE A 155 31.07 10.80 7.63
CA ILE A 155 31.76 11.01 8.91
C ILE A 155 31.95 12.50 9.19
N SER A 156 32.37 13.29 8.19
CA SER A 156 32.55 14.75 8.31
C SER A 156 31.24 15.42 8.70
N ILE A 157 30.15 15.17 7.95
CA ILE A 157 28.85 15.80 8.27
C ILE A 157 28.36 15.41 9.66
N CYS A 158 28.46 14.15 10.09
CA CYS A 158 28.05 13.75 11.44
C CYS A 158 28.85 14.49 12.53
N SER A 159 30.18 14.53 12.38
CA SER A 159 31.08 15.15 13.36
C SER A 159 30.89 16.67 13.44
N GLU A 160 30.84 17.36 12.30
CA GLU A 160 30.63 18.80 12.23
C GLU A 160 29.26 19.20 12.74
N THR A 161 28.22 18.44 12.39
CA THR A 161 26.84 18.68 12.86
C THR A 161 26.77 18.59 14.38
N LYS A 162 27.38 17.55 14.97
CA LYS A 162 27.41 17.37 16.42
C LYS A 162 28.19 18.48 17.12
N ASN A 163 29.40 18.76 16.64
CA ASN A 163 30.27 19.80 17.23
C ASN A 163 29.59 21.18 17.20
N LEU A 164 28.98 21.56 16.07
CA LEU A 164 28.31 22.84 15.93
C LEU A 164 27.02 22.91 16.78
N LYS A 165 26.26 21.82 16.85
CA LYS A 165 25.08 21.72 17.72
C LYS A 165 25.46 21.88 19.20
N ASP A 166 26.52 21.20 19.63
CA ASP A 166 27.03 21.27 21.00
C ASP A 166 27.58 22.68 21.30
N ALA A 167 28.35 23.28 20.39
CA ALA A 167 28.86 24.65 20.53
C ALA A 167 27.73 25.68 20.68
N LEU A 168 26.68 25.60 19.86
CA LEU A 168 25.50 26.46 19.96
C LEU A 168 24.75 26.25 21.28
N SER A 169 24.64 25.01 21.76
CA SER A 169 23.97 24.69 23.03
C SER A 169 24.69 25.25 24.26
N ASN A 170 26.00 25.49 24.14
CA ASN A 170 26.84 26.05 25.20
C ASN A 170 26.82 27.59 25.26
N ILE A 171 26.14 28.27 24.33
CA ILE A 171 26.02 29.73 24.37
C ILE A 171 25.24 30.13 25.62
N LYS A 172 25.85 31.01 26.44
CA LYS A 172 25.21 31.64 27.60
C LYS A 172 25.29 33.15 27.45
N TYR A 173 24.14 33.82 27.58
CA TYR A 173 24.04 35.26 27.48
C TYR A 173 23.04 35.81 28.50
N THR A 174 23.22 37.07 28.87
CA THR A 174 22.34 37.77 29.79
C THR A 174 21.50 38.78 29.02
N ILE A 175 20.19 38.78 29.28
CA ILE A 175 19.25 39.79 28.77
C ILE A 175 18.90 40.72 29.92
N TYR A 176 19.29 41.99 29.83
CA TYR A 176 18.83 43.02 30.77
C TYR A 176 17.64 43.75 30.18
N ILE A 177 16.50 43.73 30.87
CA ILE A 177 15.26 44.38 30.42
C ILE A 177 15.00 45.60 31.31
N LYS A 178 14.91 46.79 30.72
CA LYS A 178 14.65 48.04 31.46
C LYS A 178 13.80 48.99 30.62
N ASN A 179 12.72 49.54 31.19
CA ASN A 179 11.87 50.55 30.55
C ASN A 179 11.40 50.21 29.12
N GLY A 180 11.07 48.93 28.87
CA GLY A 180 10.62 48.48 27.54
C GLY A 180 11.73 48.32 26.49
N SER A 181 13.00 48.51 26.86
CA SER A 181 14.16 48.14 26.04
C SER A 181 14.90 46.94 26.66
N PHE A 182 15.73 46.30 25.86
CA PHE A 182 16.60 45.22 26.33
C PHE A 182 18.02 45.39 25.79
N THR A 183 19.00 44.96 26.58
CA THR A 183 20.40 44.78 26.14
C THR A 183 20.79 43.33 26.32
N VAL A 184 21.67 42.86 25.42
CA VAL A 184 22.18 41.49 25.44
C VAL A 184 23.68 41.54 25.63
N SER A 185 24.19 40.77 26.59
CA SER A 185 25.62 40.71 26.93
C SER A 185 26.07 39.28 27.16
N LYS A 186 27.38 39.04 27.20
CA LYS A 186 27.92 37.72 27.56
C LYS A 186 27.59 37.43 29.01
N TYR A 187 27.27 36.17 29.30
CA TYR A 187 27.01 35.75 30.67
C TYR A 187 28.29 35.87 31.52
N ASP A 188 28.23 36.64 32.59
CA ASP A 188 29.35 36.89 33.50
C ASP A 188 29.05 36.37 34.92
N SER A 189 28.81 35.06 35.01
CA SER A 189 28.75 34.30 36.28
C SER A 189 27.95 34.98 37.40
N GLU A 190 26.78 35.55 37.06
CA GLU A 190 25.91 36.19 38.04
C GLU A 190 25.51 35.19 39.13
N ILE A 191 25.45 35.67 40.37
CA ILE A 191 25.08 34.86 41.54
C ILE A 191 23.66 34.35 41.33
N ASP A 192 23.49 33.02 41.23
CA ASP A 192 22.16 32.40 41.16
C ASP A 192 21.50 32.43 42.54
N TYR A 193 20.79 33.53 42.80
CA TYR A 193 20.05 33.72 44.04
C TYR A 193 18.86 32.76 44.17
N ASN A 194 18.51 31.91 43.18
CA ASN A 194 17.42 30.95 43.36
C ASN A 194 17.60 30.13 44.63
N THR A 195 18.81 29.64 44.88
CA THR A 195 19.09 28.79 46.04
C THR A 195 18.84 29.53 47.36
N ASP A 196 19.23 30.80 47.42
CA ASP A 196 19.05 31.64 48.61
C ASP A 196 17.60 32.11 48.77
N VAL A 197 16.92 32.43 47.67
CA VAL A 197 15.49 32.77 47.63
C VAL A 197 14.66 31.55 48.04
N GLU A 198 14.92 30.36 47.48
CA GLU A 198 14.23 29.13 47.85
C GLU A 198 14.42 28.78 49.33
N LYS A 199 15.64 28.93 49.87
CA LYS A 199 15.90 28.78 51.31
C LYS A 199 15.14 29.80 52.14
N THR A 200 15.17 31.07 51.75
CA THR A 200 14.50 32.17 52.48
C THR A 200 12.99 31.96 52.55
N PHE A 201 12.38 31.43 51.48
CA PHE A 201 10.94 31.19 51.40
C PHE A 201 10.52 29.75 51.71
N ALA A 202 11.44 28.88 52.14
CA ALA A 202 11.18 27.46 52.41
C ALA A 202 10.05 27.26 53.45
N ASN A 203 10.00 28.12 54.48
CA ASN A 203 8.99 28.07 55.54
C ASN A 203 7.60 28.55 55.10
N PHE A 204 7.48 29.17 53.92
CA PHE A 204 6.23 29.69 53.35
C PHE A 204 5.69 28.82 52.20
N LYS A 205 6.34 27.68 51.89
CA LYS A 205 5.91 26.73 50.85
C LYS A 205 4.69 25.92 51.34
N HIS A 206 3.48 26.47 51.20
CA HIS A 206 2.24 25.74 51.50
C HIS A 206 2.00 24.59 50.50
N LYS A 207 1.54 23.42 50.99
CA LYS A 207 1.35 22.17 50.23
C LYS A 207 0.26 22.20 49.13
N SER A 208 -0.41 23.32 48.88
CA SER A 208 -1.45 23.41 47.84
C SER A 208 -1.70 24.85 47.38
N GLY A 209 -0.70 25.49 46.77
CA GLY A 209 -0.88 26.74 46.03
C GLY A 209 -1.16 26.45 44.56
N LYS A 210 -2.11 27.18 43.94
CA LYS A 210 -2.31 27.16 42.48
C LYS A 210 -0.96 27.47 41.80
N SER A 211 -0.58 26.65 40.82
CA SER A 211 0.60 26.94 40.01
C SER A 211 0.35 28.20 39.19
N TYR A 212 1.12 29.26 39.46
CA TYR A 212 1.15 30.49 38.65
C TYR A 212 2.21 30.41 37.54
N ARG A 213 2.76 29.21 37.27
CA ARG A 213 3.68 29.02 36.14
C ARG A 213 2.95 29.37 34.86
N ILE A 214 3.42 30.40 34.18
CA ILE A 214 2.98 30.73 32.83
C ILE A 214 3.48 29.60 31.94
N ASN A 215 2.56 28.88 31.29
CA ASN A 215 2.94 28.02 30.18
C ASN A 215 3.36 28.93 29.04
N PHE A 216 4.66 29.01 28.78
CA PHE A 216 5.14 29.59 27.53
C PHE A 216 4.57 28.75 26.40
N TYR A 217 3.75 29.37 25.56
CA TYR A 217 3.32 28.75 24.32
C TYR A 217 4.57 28.63 23.45
N ASN A 218 5.01 27.39 23.21
CA ASN A 218 6.04 27.11 22.22
C ASN A 218 5.43 27.36 20.83
N SER A 219 5.43 28.61 20.36
CA SER A 219 5.19 28.86 18.95
C SER A 219 6.36 28.30 18.15
N THR A 220 6.06 27.61 17.05
CA THR A 220 7.07 27.08 16.13
C THR A 220 7.91 28.18 15.48
N ASN A 221 7.41 29.41 15.44
CA ASN A 221 8.10 30.58 14.94
C ASN A 221 8.54 31.51 16.06
N MET A 222 9.72 32.08 15.90
CA MET A 222 10.18 33.17 16.76
C MET A 222 9.32 34.42 16.55
N ASN A 223 9.11 35.18 17.61
CA ASN A 223 8.59 36.54 17.52
C ASN A 223 9.72 37.54 17.20
N HIS A 224 9.33 38.79 16.91
CA HIS A 224 10.27 39.85 16.53
C HIS A 224 11.26 40.25 17.64
N ILE A 225 10.90 40.06 18.92
CA ILE A 225 11.79 40.33 20.07
C ILE A 225 12.84 39.23 20.16
N GLU A 226 12.44 37.96 20.10
CA GLU A 226 13.35 36.80 20.09
C GLU A 226 14.34 36.87 18.94
N ALA A 227 13.86 37.21 17.74
CA ALA A 227 14.72 37.41 16.58
C ALA A 227 15.75 38.53 16.80
N LYS A 228 15.35 39.64 17.45
CA LYS A 228 16.26 40.75 17.76
C LYS A 228 17.26 40.41 18.86
N ILE A 229 16.86 39.64 19.87
CA ILE A 229 17.80 39.10 20.86
C ILE A 229 18.85 38.24 20.15
N LEU A 230 18.42 37.36 19.25
CA LEU A 230 19.33 36.48 18.50
C LEU A 230 20.27 37.26 17.56
N ASP A 231 19.83 38.40 17.01
CA ASP A 231 20.72 39.32 16.28
C ASP A 231 21.86 39.81 17.17
N PHE A 232 21.58 40.24 18.41
CA PHE A 232 22.64 40.66 19.34
C PHE A 232 23.50 39.50 19.81
N VAL A 233 22.92 38.33 20.10
CA VAL A 233 23.69 37.13 20.45
C VAL A 233 24.68 36.77 19.34
N SER A 234 24.28 36.89 18.06
CA SER A 234 25.19 36.64 16.94
C SER A 234 26.36 37.61 16.86
N GLN A 235 26.21 38.83 17.36
CA GLN A 235 27.31 39.80 17.45
C GLN A 235 28.26 39.49 18.61
N LEU A 236 27.78 38.82 19.67
CA LEU A 236 28.61 38.39 20.81
C LEU A 236 29.46 37.15 20.48
N TYR A 237 29.00 36.33 19.52
CA TYR A 237 29.62 35.07 19.10
C TYR A 237 29.79 34.99 17.56
N PRO A 238 30.50 35.93 16.92
CA PRO A 238 30.51 36.07 15.46
C PRO A 238 31.07 34.84 14.73
N GLU A 239 32.17 34.25 15.21
CA GLU A 239 32.80 33.06 14.64
C GLU A 239 31.80 31.89 14.55
N LEU A 240 31.09 31.61 15.66
CA LEU A 240 30.16 30.49 15.73
C LEU A 240 28.95 30.64 14.79
N PHE A 241 28.45 31.86 14.61
CA PHE A 241 27.37 32.12 13.65
C PHE A 241 27.87 32.16 12.20
N TYR A 242 29.13 32.52 11.96
CA TYR A 242 29.78 32.37 10.66
C TYR A 242 29.92 30.89 10.29
N ASP A 243 30.42 30.06 11.21
CA ASP A 243 30.52 28.61 11.03
C ASP A 243 29.15 27.99 10.71
N LEU A 244 28.09 28.45 11.39
CA LEU A 244 26.72 28.01 11.11
C LEU A 244 26.25 28.40 9.70
N VAL A 245 26.58 29.60 9.23
CA VAL A 245 26.24 30.05 7.86
C VAL A 245 26.98 29.21 6.83
N ASP A 246 28.29 29.02 6.99
CA ASP A 246 29.12 28.20 6.10
C ASP A 246 28.65 26.74 6.06
N TYR A 247 28.40 26.16 7.23
CA TYR A 247 27.84 24.82 7.37
C TYR A 247 26.52 24.66 6.60
N CYS A 248 25.59 25.61 6.74
CA CYS A 248 24.30 25.57 6.03
C CYS A 248 24.48 25.67 4.51
N ALA A 249 25.46 26.43 4.04
CA ALA A 249 25.76 26.54 2.61
C ALA A 249 26.32 25.23 2.04
N ARG A 250 27.22 24.56 2.79
CA ARG A 250 27.82 23.29 2.38
C ARG A 250 26.83 22.12 2.39
N TYR A 251 25.97 22.06 3.40
CA TYR A 251 25.06 20.92 3.62
C TYR A 251 23.60 21.20 3.23
N ASN A 252 23.34 22.11 2.30
CA ASN A 252 21.96 22.37 1.83
C ASN A 252 21.30 21.16 1.15
N ASN A 253 22.10 20.24 0.59
CA ASN A 253 21.65 18.99 -0.04
C ASN A 253 22.34 17.77 0.59
N PHE A 254 22.12 17.57 1.89
CA PHE A 254 22.79 16.53 2.67
C PHE A 254 22.23 15.11 2.51
N ILE A 255 20.99 14.98 2.01
CA ILE A 255 20.32 13.67 1.90
C ILE A 255 20.92 12.90 0.73
N ASP A 256 21.44 11.70 1.02
CA ASP A 256 21.88 10.80 -0.04
C ASP A 256 20.70 10.29 -0.87
N LYS A 257 20.88 10.28 -2.19
CA LYS A 257 19.83 9.89 -3.14
C LYS A 257 19.40 8.44 -2.97
N THR A 258 20.33 7.54 -2.74
CA THR A 258 20.06 6.10 -2.58
C THR A 258 19.33 5.82 -1.28
N ILE A 259 19.70 6.53 -0.20
CA ILE A 259 18.99 6.46 1.09
C ILE A 259 17.56 6.99 0.95
N ALA A 260 17.36 8.10 0.25
CA ALA A 260 16.02 8.64 -0.02
C ALA A 260 15.17 7.73 -0.92
N GLU A 261 15.77 7.13 -1.95
CA GLU A 261 15.11 6.14 -2.81
C GLU A 261 14.73 4.89 -2.00
N PHE A 262 15.64 4.37 -1.18
CA PHE A 262 15.35 3.25 -0.29
C PHE A 262 14.21 3.54 0.67
N ASP A 263 14.23 4.67 1.39
CA ASP A 263 13.17 5.06 2.33
C ASP A 263 11.79 5.11 1.65
N ARG A 264 11.71 5.59 0.41
CA ARG A 264 10.46 5.59 -0.34
C ARG A 264 10.04 4.19 -0.81
N GLU A 265 10.98 3.44 -1.36
CA GLU A 265 10.70 2.14 -1.98
C GLU A 265 10.38 1.06 -0.93
N ILE A 266 11.03 1.07 0.22
CA ILE A 266 10.78 0.10 1.30
C ILE A 266 9.34 0.18 1.82
N GLN A 267 8.74 1.37 1.75
CA GLN A 267 7.35 1.61 2.18
C GLN A 267 6.32 0.87 1.34
N PHE A 268 6.63 0.45 0.11
CA PHE A 268 5.77 -0.46 -0.65
C PHE A 268 5.55 -1.78 0.11
N PHE A 269 6.64 -2.36 0.62
CA PHE A 269 6.61 -3.62 1.35
C PHE A 269 5.98 -3.44 2.72
N VAL A 270 6.41 -2.42 3.47
CA VAL A 270 5.91 -2.14 4.82
C VAL A 270 4.40 -1.87 4.79
N ALA A 271 3.92 -0.99 3.89
CA ALA A 271 2.50 -0.70 3.76
C ALA A 271 1.66 -1.94 3.40
N TYR A 272 2.19 -2.79 2.50
CA TYR A 272 1.51 -4.03 2.13
C TYR A 272 1.43 -5.00 3.31
N LEU A 273 2.54 -5.23 4.02
CA LEU A 273 2.59 -6.13 5.17
C LEU A 273 1.67 -5.64 6.30
N GLU A 274 1.73 -4.35 6.66
CA GLU A 274 0.81 -3.71 7.62
C GLU A 274 -0.66 -3.92 7.23
N TYR A 275 -0.98 -3.80 5.95
CA TYR A 275 -2.32 -4.06 5.45
C TYR A 275 -2.72 -5.53 5.62
N THR A 276 -1.82 -6.48 5.32
CA THR A 276 -2.10 -7.92 5.48
C THR A 276 -2.25 -8.37 6.93
N GLU A 277 -1.50 -7.77 7.87
CA GLU A 277 -1.55 -8.14 9.30
C GLU A 277 -2.95 -7.96 9.89
N ARG A 278 -3.68 -6.91 9.48
CA ARG A 278 -5.07 -6.64 9.92
C ARG A 278 -6.02 -7.82 9.66
N PHE A 279 -5.77 -8.57 8.61
CA PHE A 279 -6.57 -9.75 8.25
C PHE A 279 -6.11 -11.02 8.97
N LYS A 280 -4.80 -11.14 9.25
CA LYS A 280 -4.23 -12.26 10.01
C LYS A 280 -4.79 -12.29 11.43
N GLU A 281 -5.02 -11.11 12.04
CA GLU A 281 -5.70 -10.97 13.33
C GLU A 281 -7.13 -11.55 13.33
N MET A 282 -7.79 -11.60 12.17
CA MET A 282 -9.11 -12.20 11.97
C MET A 282 -9.05 -13.70 11.57
N GLY A 283 -7.86 -14.30 11.60
CA GLY A 283 -7.65 -15.70 11.23
C GLY A 283 -7.56 -15.95 9.72
N LEU A 284 -7.43 -14.91 8.89
CA LEU A 284 -7.22 -15.06 7.45
C LEU A 284 -5.74 -15.26 7.12
N THR A 285 -5.46 -16.15 6.19
CA THR A 285 -4.08 -16.52 5.84
C THR A 285 -3.63 -15.90 4.53
N PHE A 286 -2.33 -15.62 4.44
CA PHE A 286 -1.66 -15.23 3.19
C PHE A 286 -0.54 -16.22 2.90
N CYS A 287 -0.24 -16.42 1.63
CA CYS A 287 0.84 -17.28 1.19
C CYS A 287 1.67 -16.60 0.10
N TYR A 288 2.97 -16.92 0.04
CA TYR A 288 3.80 -16.58 -1.10
C TYR A 288 3.51 -17.59 -2.22
N PRO A 289 2.88 -17.17 -3.34
CA PRO A 289 2.45 -18.11 -4.36
C PRO A 289 3.63 -18.71 -5.13
N HIS A 290 3.50 -19.97 -5.55
CA HIS A 290 4.38 -20.54 -6.56
C HIS A 290 3.96 -20.03 -7.94
N ILE A 291 4.87 -19.32 -8.63
CA ILE A 291 4.58 -18.73 -9.95
C ILE A 291 5.16 -19.58 -11.07
N SER A 292 4.38 -19.79 -12.12
CA SER A 292 4.76 -20.54 -13.31
C SER A 292 4.47 -19.74 -14.57
N ASN A 293 5.40 -19.73 -15.53
CA ASN A 293 5.21 -19.13 -16.86
C ASN A 293 5.19 -20.19 -17.99
N THR A 294 5.29 -21.48 -17.65
CA THR A 294 5.31 -22.59 -18.61
C THR A 294 4.17 -23.59 -18.40
N CYS A 295 3.72 -23.75 -17.16
CA CYS A 295 2.62 -24.63 -16.77
C CYS A 295 1.42 -23.79 -16.31
N LYS A 296 0.24 -24.08 -16.88
CA LYS A 296 -1.04 -23.41 -16.57
C LYS A 296 -1.86 -24.11 -15.48
N ASP A 297 -1.33 -25.16 -14.87
CA ASP A 297 -1.94 -25.71 -13.67
C ASP A 297 -1.87 -24.67 -12.57
N ILE A 298 -3.03 -24.27 -12.09
CA ILE A 298 -3.18 -23.28 -11.03
C ILE A 298 -4.03 -23.87 -9.92
N TYR A 299 -3.76 -23.46 -8.69
CA TYR A 299 -4.64 -23.74 -7.57
C TYR A 299 -4.55 -22.63 -6.53
N ALA A 300 -5.60 -22.48 -5.76
CA ALA A 300 -5.59 -21.72 -4.52
C ALA A 300 -6.47 -22.41 -3.48
N SER A 301 -6.01 -22.40 -2.23
CA SER A 301 -6.76 -22.88 -1.08
C SER A 301 -7.08 -21.74 -0.14
N GLU A 302 -8.31 -21.73 0.36
CA GLU A 302 -8.86 -20.71 1.25
C GLU A 302 -8.68 -19.29 0.70
N ALA A 303 -8.81 -19.10 -0.60
CA ALA A 303 -8.70 -17.78 -1.24
C ALA A 303 -9.90 -16.89 -0.92
N PHE A 304 -9.68 -15.59 -0.81
CA PHE A 304 -10.73 -14.61 -0.49
C PHE A 304 -10.49 -13.26 -1.17
N ASP A 305 -11.56 -12.49 -1.34
CA ASP A 305 -11.53 -11.16 -1.92
C ASP A 305 -11.10 -10.14 -0.87
N LEU A 306 -9.99 -9.43 -1.12
CA LEU A 306 -9.43 -8.48 -0.16
C LEU A 306 -10.32 -7.26 0.06
N SER A 307 -10.93 -6.73 -1.02
CA SER A 307 -11.81 -5.57 -0.92
C SER A 307 -13.05 -5.85 -0.07
N LEU A 308 -13.59 -7.07 -0.15
CA LEU A 308 -14.70 -7.55 0.65
C LEU A 308 -14.25 -7.81 2.08
N ALA A 309 -13.13 -8.51 2.27
CA ALA A 309 -12.58 -8.76 3.60
C ALA A 309 -12.38 -7.44 4.35
N ASN A 310 -11.82 -6.42 3.71
CA ASN A 310 -11.58 -5.10 4.30
C ASN A 310 -12.88 -4.42 4.77
N LYS A 311 -13.96 -4.54 3.97
CA LYS A 311 -15.29 -4.03 4.34
C LYS A 311 -15.91 -4.81 5.51
N LEU A 312 -15.62 -6.10 5.63
CA LEU A 312 -16.16 -6.94 6.69
C LEU A 312 -15.44 -6.75 8.03
N ILE A 313 -14.19 -6.23 8.03
CA ILE A 313 -13.47 -5.84 9.26
C ILE A 313 -14.32 -4.89 10.10
N SER A 314 -14.87 -3.83 9.49
CA SER A 314 -15.64 -2.80 10.20
C SER A 314 -16.95 -3.31 10.81
N THR A 315 -17.46 -4.44 10.33
CA THR A 315 -18.70 -5.08 10.78
C THR A 315 -18.44 -6.36 11.59
N ASN A 316 -17.18 -6.64 11.93
CA ASN A 316 -16.71 -7.83 12.64
C ASN A 316 -17.31 -9.14 12.07
N SER A 317 -17.42 -9.22 10.75
CA SER A 317 -18.03 -10.34 10.02
C SER A 317 -16.97 -11.18 9.34
N SER A 318 -17.17 -12.50 9.27
CA SER A 318 -16.23 -13.42 8.61
C SER A 318 -16.41 -13.43 7.09
N VAL A 319 -15.32 -13.35 6.34
CA VAL A 319 -15.32 -13.62 4.89
C VAL A 319 -15.34 -15.13 4.63
N VAL A 320 -16.09 -15.57 3.62
CA VAL A 320 -16.12 -16.96 3.20
C VAL A 320 -15.02 -17.21 2.17
N CYS A 321 -14.00 -17.99 2.55
CA CYS A 321 -12.91 -18.37 1.66
C CYS A 321 -13.34 -19.46 0.66
N ASN A 322 -12.67 -19.58 -0.49
CA ASN A 322 -13.00 -20.56 -1.54
C ASN A 322 -11.73 -21.21 -2.10
N ASP A 323 -11.86 -22.46 -2.52
CA ASP A 323 -10.80 -23.21 -3.19
C ASP A 323 -11.07 -23.24 -4.69
N PHE A 324 -10.01 -23.22 -5.49
CA PHE A 324 -10.12 -23.45 -6.93
C PHE A 324 -8.86 -24.10 -7.48
N TYR A 325 -9.01 -24.84 -8.58
CA TYR A 325 -7.88 -25.37 -9.32
C TYR A 325 -8.25 -25.64 -10.79
N LEU A 326 -7.28 -25.45 -11.67
CA LEU A 326 -7.28 -25.96 -13.05
C LEU A 326 -6.06 -26.86 -13.19
N LYS A 327 -6.23 -27.98 -13.88
CA LYS A 327 -5.14 -28.92 -14.19
C LYS A 327 -5.21 -29.43 -15.62
N ASP A 328 -4.09 -29.89 -16.14
CA ASP A 328 -4.01 -30.58 -17.43
C ASP A 328 -4.51 -29.68 -18.58
N GLU A 329 -5.61 -30.06 -19.26
CA GLU A 329 -6.23 -29.30 -20.35
C GLU A 329 -7.24 -28.24 -19.88
N GLU A 330 -7.53 -28.17 -18.58
CA GLU A 330 -8.49 -27.22 -18.01
C GLU A 330 -7.97 -25.77 -18.15
N ARG A 331 -8.83 -24.87 -18.63
CA ARG A 331 -8.49 -23.46 -18.88
C ARG A 331 -9.53 -22.48 -18.35
N ILE A 332 -10.77 -22.93 -18.21
CA ILE A 332 -11.91 -22.03 -18.04
C ILE A 332 -12.70 -22.46 -16.82
N PHE A 333 -12.90 -21.55 -15.88
CA PHE A 333 -13.94 -21.68 -14.87
C PHE A 333 -15.24 -21.06 -15.38
N VAL A 334 -16.30 -21.85 -15.50
CA VAL A 334 -17.66 -21.34 -15.66
C VAL A 334 -18.34 -21.34 -14.31
N VAL A 335 -18.63 -20.15 -13.79
CA VAL A 335 -19.18 -19.95 -12.44
C VAL A 335 -20.68 -19.65 -12.54
N SER A 336 -21.50 -20.59 -12.09
CA SER A 336 -22.96 -20.47 -12.09
C SER A 336 -23.57 -20.55 -10.68
N GLY A 337 -24.90 -20.52 -10.61
CA GLY A 337 -25.66 -20.52 -9.36
C GLY A 337 -26.38 -19.19 -9.07
N PRO A 338 -27.02 -19.08 -7.90
CA PRO A 338 -27.98 -18.02 -7.63
C PRO A 338 -27.35 -16.63 -7.57
N ASN A 339 -28.19 -15.61 -7.79
CA ASN A 339 -27.82 -14.22 -7.54
C ASN A 339 -27.41 -14.00 -6.09
N GLN A 340 -26.47 -13.08 -5.92
CA GLN A 340 -25.88 -12.72 -4.63
C GLN A 340 -25.21 -13.91 -3.92
N GLY A 341 -24.82 -14.96 -4.67
CA GLY A 341 -24.13 -16.15 -4.15
C GLY A 341 -22.60 -16.03 -4.09
N GLY A 342 -22.02 -14.86 -4.38
CA GLY A 342 -20.57 -14.64 -4.37
C GLY A 342 -19.84 -14.93 -5.69
N LYS A 343 -20.54 -15.18 -6.79
CA LYS A 343 -19.94 -15.48 -8.11
C LYS A 343 -18.97 -14.40 -8.59
N THR A 344 -19.42 -13.13 -8.61
CA THR A 344 -18.56 -11.99 -8.96
C THR A 344 -17.41 -11.81 -7.98
N THR A 345 -17.60 -12.13 -6.70
CA THR A 345 -16.52 -12.10 -5.70
C THR A 345 -15.45 -13.13 -6.00
N PHE A 346 -15.81 -14.33 -6.47
CA PHE A 346 -14.85 -15.33 -6.93
C PHE A 346 -14.06 -14.87 -8.14
N ALA A 347 -14.73 -14.30 -9.14
CA ALA A 347 -14.07 -13.73 -10.32
C ALA A 347 -13.07 -12.63 -9.94
N ARG A 348 -13.46 -11.73 -9.03
CA ARG A 348 -12.57 -10.70 -8.48
C ARG A 348 -11.40 -11.30 -7.69
N THR A 349 -11.65 -12.28 -6.83
CA THR A 349 -10.61 -13.01 -6.07
C THR A 349 -9.56 -13.59 -7.02
N PHE A 350 -10.00 -14.28 -8.07
CA PHE A 350 -9.09 -14.86 -9.07
C PHE A 350 -8.18 -13.80 -9.71
N GLY A 351 -8.77 -12.67 -10.13
CA GLY A 351 -8.02 -11.56 -10.71
C GLY A 351 -7.07 -10.87 -9.72
N GLN A 352 -7.55 -10.61 -8.50
CA GLN A 352 -6.75 -10.02 -7.42
C GLN A 352 -5.53 -10.88 -7.09
N MET A 353 -5.71 -12.20 -6.95
CA MET A 353 -4.62 -13.13 -6.66
C MET A 353 -3.54 -13.11 -7.74
N HIS A 354 -3.93 -13.22 -9.01
CA HIS A 354 -2.97 -13.16 -10.12
C HIS A 354 -2.26 -11.80 -10.18
N TYR A 355 -3.00 -10.71 -9.99
CA TYR A 355 -2.42 -9.38 -10.03
C TYR A 355 -1.42 -9.15 -8.90
N LEU A 356 -1.77 -9.46 -7.66
CA LEU A 356 -0.87 -9.32 -6.49
C LEU A 356 0.37 -10.21 -6.62
N ALA A 357 0.20 -11.43 -7.11
CA ALA A 357 1.31 -12.31 -7.45
C ALA A 357 2.27 -11.68 -8.47
N SER A 358 1.73 -11.02 -9.50
CA SER A 358 2.54 -10.31 -10.50
C SER A 358 3.27 -9.07 -9.94
N LEU A 359 2.84 -8.55 -8.79
CA LEU A 359 3.55 -7.49 -8.05
C LEU A 359 4.63 -8.05 -7.11
N GLY A 360 4.74 -9.36 -6.96
CA GLY A 360 5.62 -10.00 -5.99
C GLY A 360 5.14 -9.86 -4.55
N CYS A 361 3.82 -9.73 -4.34
CA CYS A 361 3.20 -9.72 -3.02
C CYS A 361 2.72 -11.12 -2.62
N PRO A 362 2.66 -11.47 -1.32
CA PRO A 362 1.91 -12.63 -0.87
C PRO A 362 0.43 -12.43 -1.22
N VAL A 363 -0.28 -13.52 -1.50
CA VAL A 363 -1.66 -13.50 -1.98
C VAL A 363 -2.62 -14.03 -0.90
N PRO A 364 -3.90 -13.58 -0.88
CA PRO A 364 -4.89 -14.06 0.07
C PRO A 364 -5.18 -15.55 -0.15
N GLY A 365 -4.94 -16.36 0.86
CA GLY A 365 -5.10 -17.82 0.81
C GLY A 365 -4.00 -18.55 1.58
N ARG A 366 -4.26 -19.82 1.86
CA ARG A 366 -3.33 -20.68 2.62
C ARG A 366 -2.19 -21.21 1.77
N ALA A 367 -2.47 -21.53 0.50
CA ALA A 367 -1.49 -21.97 -0.48
C ALA A 367 -2.00 -21.67 -1.89
N ALA A 368 -1.10 -21.29 -2.80
CA ALA A 368 -1.44 -21.00 -4.18
C ALA A 368 -0.30 -21.34 -5.16
N LYS A 369 -0.69 -21.82 -6.34
CA LYS A 369 0.12 -21.85 -7.57
C LYS A 369 -0.61 -21.05 -8.63
N LEU A 370 0.05 -20.04 -9.19
CA LEU A 370 -0.56 -19.08 -10.12
C LEU A 370 0.28 -18.95 -11.39
N PHE A 371 -0.39 -18.54 -12.46
CA PHE A 371 0.24 -18.35 -13.76
C PHE A 371 0.74 -16.91 -13.93
N LEU A 372 1.96 -16.73 -14.43
CA LEU A 372 2.50 -15.41 -14.74
C LEU A 372 1.94 -14.93 -16.08
N PHE A 373 0.93 -14.09 -16.00
CA PHE A 373 0.25 -13.57 -17.18
C PHE A 373 1.03 -12.42 -17.85
N ASP A 374 0.81 -12.24 -19.15
CA ASP A 374 1.32 -11.07 -19.88
C ASP A 374 0.33 -9.90 -19.88
N ARG A 375 -0.97 -10.20 -19.96
CA ARG A 375 -2.10 -9.27 -19.92
C ARG A 375 -3.26 -9.85 -19.12
N LEU A 376 -3.93 -8.98 -18.36
CA LEU A 376 -5.15 -9.28 -17.64
C LEU A 376 -6.29 -8.44 -18.23
N PHE A 377 -7.35 -9.11 -18.67
CA PHE A 377 -8.52 -8.50 -19.27
C PHE A 377 -9.74 -8.71 -18.39
N THR A 378 -10.61 -7.70 -18.34
CA THR A 378 -11.92 -7.79 -17.69
C THR A 378 -13.02 -7.40 -18.65
N HIS A 379 -14.15 -8.10 -18.55
CA HIS A 379 -15.38 -7.73 -19.21
C HIS A 379 -16.54 -7.87 -18.23
N PHE A 380 -16.84 -6.77 -17.55
CA PHE A 380 -17.96 -6.67 -16.63
C PHE A 380 -19.11 -5.92 -17.31
N GLU A 381 -20.33 -6.16 -16.84
CA GLU A 381 -21.51 -5.41 -17.24
C GLU A 381 -21.27 -3.91 -17.00
N ARG A 382 -21.54 -3.09 -18.01
CA ARG A 382 -21.47 -1.63 -17.96
C ARG A 382 -22.80 -1.05 -18.40
N GLU A 383 -23.13 0.13 -17.88
CA GLU A 383 -24.25 0.91 -18.36
C GLU A 383 -24.04 1.32 -19.83
N GLU A 384 -25.13 1.49 -20.57
CA GLU A 384 -25.08 1.94 -21.96
C GLU A 384 -24.45 3.33 -22.05
N ASN A 385 -23.50 3.49 -22.97
CA ASN A 385 -22.95 4.80 -23.26
C ASN A 385 -23.85 5.51 -24.28
N ILE A 386 -24.71 6.41 -23.82
CA ILE A 386 -25.64 7.18 -24.67
C ILE A 386 -24.91 7.97 -25.78
N LYS A 387 -23.59 8.19 -25.65
CA LYS A 387 -22.77 8.88 -26.65
C LYS A 387 -22.32 7.99 -27.80
N THR A 388 -22.38 6.66 -27.68
CA THR A 388 -22.09 5.74 -28.79
C THR A 388 -23.40 5.47 -29.55
N LEU A 389 -23.39 5.58 -30.88
CA LEU A 389 -24.54 5.23 -31.73
C LEU A 389 -24.78 3.70 -31.84
N ARG A 390 -24.27 2.93 -30.87
CA ARG A 390 -24.28 1.46 -30.84
C ARG A 390 -25.16 0.97 -29.70
N GLY A 391 -25.90 -0.12 -29.91
CA GLY A 391 -26.67 -0.75 -28.84
C GLY A 391 -25.77 -1.56 -27.89
N LYS A 392 -26.23 -1.82 -26.65
CA LYS A 392 -25.46 -2.55 -25.62
C LYS A 392 -24.79 -3.83 -26.13
N LEU A 393 -25.53 -4.69 -26.84
CA LEU A 393 -25.00 -5.95 -27.38
C LEU A 393 -23.85 -5.72 -28.37
N GLN A 394 -23.96 -4.70 -29.24
CA GLN A 394 -22.93 -4.39 -30.22
C GLN A 394 -21.65 -3.87 -29.54
N ASP A 395 -21.80 -3.04 -28.51
CA ASP A 395 -20.67 -2.55 -27.72
C ASP A 395 -20.00 -3.65 -26.88
N GLU A 396 -20.77 -4.58 -26.31
CA GLU A 396 -20.23 -5.78 -25.66
C GLU A 396 -19.43 -6.64 -26.65
N LEU A 397 -19.99 -6.96 -27.81
CA LEU A 397 -19.31 -7.76 -28.83
C LEU A 397 -18.04 -7.08 -29.37
N ALA A 398 -18.07 -5.77 -29.60
CA ALA A 398 -16.89 -5.02 -30.03
C ALA A 398 -15.76 -5.10 -28.99
N ARG A 399 -16.07 -4.90 -27.70
CA ARG A 399 -15.07 -5.01 -26.63
C ARG A 399 -14.50 -6.43 -26.51
N ILE A 400 -15.34 -7.47 -26.61
CA ILE A 400 -14.86 -8.86 -26.57
C ILE A 400 -13.96 -9.14 -27.77
N HIS A 401 -14.35 -8.68 -28.95
CA HIS A 401 -13.54 -8.79 -30.16
C HIS A 401 -12.17 -8.14 -30.00
N ASP A 402 -12.12 -6.90 -29.48
CA ASP A 402 -10.88 -6.18 -29.23
C ASP A 402 -9.98 -6.93 -28.24
N ILE A 403 -10.56 -7.47 -27.15
CA ILE A 403 -9.82 -8.28 -26.17
C ILE A 403 -9.23 -9.53 -26.84
N LEU A 404 -10.05 -10.32 -27.54
CA LEU A 404 -9.62 -11.58 -28.15
C LEU A 404 -8.59 -11.37 -29.27
N ASN A 405 -8.61 -10.22 -29.96
CA ASN A 405 -7.63 -9.89 -31.01
C ASN A 405 -6.22 -9.64 -30.46
N ILE A 406 -6.10 -9.13 -29.23
CA ILE A 406 -4.80 -8.79 -28.63
C ILE A 406 -4.36 -9.75 -27.53
N ALA A 407 -5.24 -10.66 -27.12
CA ALA A 407 -4.94 -11.70 -26.15
C ALA A 407 -3.91 -12.68 -26.72
N THR A 408 -3.01 -13.14 -25.87
CA THR A 408 -2.02 -14.17 -26.20
C THR A 408 -2.31 -15.42 -25.36
N PRO A 409 -1.71 -16.58 -25.66
CA PRO A 409 -1.83 -17.75 -24.79
C PRO A 409 -1.41 -17.49 -23.33
N ASN A 410 -0.66 -16.43 -23.05
CA ASN A 410 -0.24 -16.08 -21.69
C ASN A 410 -1.18 -15.06 -21.02
N SER A 411 -2.29 -14.71 -21.65
CA SER A 411 -3.24 -13.74 -21.11
C SER A 411 -4.31 -14.41 -20.23
N ILE A 412 -4.86 -13.63 -19.31
CA ILE A 412 -6.01 -14.00 -18.47
C ILE A 412 -7.20 -13.12 -18.85
N ILE A 413 -8.40 -13.71 -18.94
CA ILE A 413 -9.65 -12.98 -19.15
C ILE A 413 -10.69 -13.31 -18.07
N ILE A 414 -11.28 -12.28 -17.48
CA ILE A 414 -12.36 -12.41 -16.48
C ILE A 414 -13.62 -11.76 -17.04
N MET A 415 -14.67 -12.55 -17.21
CA MET A 415 -15.95 -12.11 -17.74
C MET A 415 -17.05 -12.28 -16.70
N ASN A 416 -17.87 -11.26 -16.52
CA ASN A 416 -18.95 -11.28 -15.54
C ASN A 416 -20.27 -10.78 -16.15
N GLU A 417 -21.23 -11.70 -16.23
CA GLU A 417 -22.64 -11.44 -16.60
C GLU A 417 -22.78 -10.72 -17.96
N ILE A 418 -22.15 -11.29 -18.99
CA ILE A 418 -22.22 -10.76 -20.37
C ILE A 418 -23.47 -11.25 -21.11
N PHE A 419 -23.91 -10.49 -22.13
CA PHE A 419 -25.08 -10.79 -22.98
C PHE A 419 -26.44 -10.83 -22.26
N THR A 420 -26.61 -10.01 -21.23
CA THR A 420 -27.90 -9.86 -20.52
C THR A 420 -28.99 -9.17 -21.35
N SER A 421 -28.62 -8.51 -22.45
CA SER A 421 -29.52 -7.70 -23.28
C SER A 421 -30.02 -8.38 -24.56
N THR A 422 -29.84 -9.69 -24.71
CA THR A 422 -30.27 -10.45 -25.91
C THR A 422 -31.10 -11.69 -25.54
N THR A 423 -31.66 -12.38 -26.54
CA THR A 423 -32.41 -13.61 -26.29
C THR A 423 -31.46 -14.69 -25.73
N LEU A 424 -31.96 -15.55 -24.84
CA LEU A 424 -31.16 -16.64 -24.26
C LEU A 424 -30.53 -17.52 -25.36
N LYS A 425 -31.26 -17.77 -26.45
CA LYS A 425 -30.78 -18.55 -27.59
C LYS A 425 -29.58 -17.90 -28.26
N ASP A 426 -29.64 -16.59 -28.51
CA ASP A 426 -28.53 -15.86 -29.12
C ASP A 426 -27.33 -15.77 -28.16
N ALA A 427 -27.60 -15.51 -26.87
CA ALA A 427 -26.57 -15.46 -25.84
C ALA A 427 -25.79 -16.78 -25.74
N VAL A 428 -26.48 -17.93 -25.77
CA VAL A 428 -25.87 -19.26 -25.79
C VAL A 428 -24.97 -19.43 -27.01
N VAL A 429 -25.48 -19.12 -28.22
CA VAL A 429 -24.74 -19.31 -29.47
C VAL A 429 -23.48 -18.44 -29.51
N LEU A 430 -23.60 -17.17 -29.13
CA LEU A 430 -22.47 -16.24 -29.06
C LEU A 430 -21.45 -16.70 -28.01
N SER A 431 -21.91 -17.10 -26.83
CA SER A 431 -21.04 -17.53 -25.75
C SER A 431 -20.24 -18.78 -26.10
N LYS A 432 -20.87 -19.76 -26.75
CA LYS A 432 -20.17 -20.98 -27.22
C LYS A 432 -19.02 -20.64 -28.16
N ARG A 433 -19.24 -19.77 -29.15
CA ARG A 433 -18.19 -19.31 -30.07
C ARG A 433 -17.05 -18.58 -29.36
N ILE A 434 -17.36 -17.80 -28.33
CA ILE A 434 -16.33 -17.10 -27.55
C ILE A 434 -15.52 -18.09 -26.72
N ILE A 435 -16.17 -19.05 -26.05
CA ILE A 435 -15.44 -20.11 -25.32
C ILE A 435 -14.55 -20.91 -26.27
N GLU A 436 -15.06 -21.32 -27.43
CA GLU A 436 -14.27 -22.01 -28.46
C GLU A 436 -13.03 -21.19 -28.84
N LYS A 437 -13.17 -19.87 -29.03
CA LYS A 437 -12.03 -19.00 -29.34
C LYS A 437 -11.05 -18.84 -28.18
N ILE A 438 -11.54 -18.77 -26.94
CA ILE A 438 -10.71 -18.73 -25.72
C ILE A 438 -9.89 -20.02 -25.60
N ILE A 439 -10.50 -21.18 -25.89
CA ILE A 439 -9.83 -22.49 -25.92
C ILE A 439 -8.79 -22.52 -27.05
N GLU A 440 -9.12 -22.05 -28.25
CA GLU A 440 -8.19 -22.01 -29.40
C GLU A 440 -6.94 -21.18 -29.10
N ILE A 441 -7.09 -20.05 -28.40
CA ILE A 441 -5.97 -19.19 -27.99
C ILE A 441 -5.25 -19.75 -26.75
N ASP A 442 -5.82 -20.75 -26.07
CA ASP A 442 -5.32 -21.36 -24.83
C ASP A 442 -5.34 -20.38 -23.63
N LEU A 443 -6.35 -19.51 -23.54
CA LEU A 443 -6.46 -18.50 -22.47
C LEU A 443 -6.92 -19.09 -21.14
N LEU A 444 -6.39 -18.57 -20.04
CA LEU A 444 -7.00 -18.77 -18.72
C LEU A 444 -8.21 -17.85 -18.57
N CYS A 445 -9.34 -18.42 -18.15
CA CYS A 445 -10.59 -17.66 -18.09
C CYS A 445 -11.41 -17.95 -16.82
N VAL A 446 -12.01 -16.91 -16.26
CA VAL A 446 -13.17 -17.03 -15.37
C VAL A 446 -14.36 -16.38 -16.04
N TRP A 447 -15.46 -17.12 -16.19
CA TRP A 447 -16.71 -16.64 -16.75
C TRP A 447 -17.85 -16.85 -15.77
N VAL A 448 -18.34 -15.75 -15.17
CA VAL A 448 -19.56 -15.75 -14.37
C VAL A 448 -20.77 -15.59 -15.28
N THR A 449 -21.70 -16.55 -15.25
CA THR A 449 -22.86 -16.58 -16.15
C THR A 449 -24.07 -17.27 -15.52
N PHE A 450 -25.24 -17.01 -16.09
CA PHE A 450 -26.50 -17.73 -15.82
C PHE A 450 -26.75 -18.87 -16.80
N ILE A 451 -25.90 -19.00 -17.83
CA ILE A 451 -26.07 -19.98 -18.89
C ILE A 451 -25.36 -21.28 -18.47
N ASP A 452 -26.11 -22.17 -17.82
CA ASP A 452 -25.59 -23.44 -17.30
C ASP A 452 -25.02 -24.35 -18.41
N GLU A 453 -25.53 -24.25 -19.64
CA GLU A 453 -25.08 -25.02 -20.80
C GLU A 453 -23.59 -24.79 -21.13
N LEU A 454 -23.04 -23.64 -20.76
CA LEU A 454 -21.61 -23.33 -20.98
C LEU A 454 -20.71 -24.15 -20.07
N ALA A 455 -21.22 -24.58 -18.92
CA ALA A 455 -20.45 -25.30 -17.92
C ALA A 455 -20.13 -26.75 -18.33
N SER A 456 -20.76 -27.23 -19.40
CA SER A 456 -20.53 -28.55 -20.01
C SER A 456 -19.79 -28.48 -21.36
N LEU A 457 -19.22 -27.32 -21.72
CA LEU A 457 -18.61 -27.11 -23.03
C LEU A 457 -17.18 -27.66 -23.11
N GLY A 458 -17.04 -28.96 -23.35
CA GLY A 458 -15.75 -29.62 -23.53
C GLY A 458 -14.98 -29.85 -22.22
N ASN A 459 -13.83 -30.53 -22.33
CA ASN A 459 -13.04 -30.92 -21.16
C ASN A 459 -12.22 -29.75 -20.57
N GLN A 460 -11.96 -28.70 -21.36
CA GLN A 460 -11.21 -27.52 -20.91
C GLN A 460 -12.02 -26.64 -19.96
N VAL A 461 -13.35 -26.86 -19.86
CA VAL A 461 -14.26 -26.08 -19.03
C VAL A 461 -14.57 -26.80 -17.73
N VAL A 462 -14.36 -26.10 -16.62
CA VAL A 462 -14.67 -26.55 -15.27
C VAL A 462 -15.87 -25.80 -14.74
N SER A 463 -16.92 -26.54 -14.39
CA SER A 463 -18.12 -25.99 -13.74
C SER A 463 -17.86 -25.74 -12.25
N MET A 464 -18.13 -24.50 -11.83
CA MET A 464 -18.08 -24.05 -10.45
C MET A 464 -19.46 -23.50 -10.05
N VAL A 465 -20.02 -23.98 -8.95
CA VAL A 465 -21.39 -23.63 -8.54
C VAL A 465 -21.40 -22.97 -7.17
N SER A 466 -22.04 -21.80 -7.09
CA SER A 466 -22.34 -21.15 -5.81
C SER A 466 -23.43 -21.91 -5.05
N THR A 467 -23.13 -22.29 -3.81
CA THR A 467 -24.01 -23.16 -3.01
C THR A 467 -25.00 -22.39 -2.14
N ILE A 468 -26.06 -23.09 -1.77
CA ILE A 468 -27.13 -22.64 -0.88
C ILE A 468 -27.16 -23.50 0.38
N VAL A 469 -27.79 -22.98 1.43
CA VAL A 469 -28.06 -23.78 2.63
C VAL A 469 -29.15 -24.79 2.30
N PRO A 470 -28.92 -26.12 2.43
CA PRO A 470 -29.89 -27.13 2.03
C PRO A 470 -31.27 -26.97 2.70
N GLU A 471 -31.28 -26.62 3.99
CA GLU A 471 -32.52 -26.44 4.76
C GLU A 471 -33.21 -25.10 4.48
N ASN A 472 -32.54 -24.15 3.81
CA ASN A 472 -33.11 -22.87 3.44
C ASN A 472 -32.50 -22.37 2.12
N PRO A 473 -33.07 -22.74 0.97
CA PRO A 473 -32.61 -22.33 -0.36
C PRO A 473 -32.57 -20.82 -0.60
N SER A 474 -33.18 -20.02 0.28
CA SER A 474 -33.13 -18.55 0.27
C SER A 474 -31.82 -17.99 0.81
N LYS A 475 -31.09 -18.77 1.61
CA LYS A 475 -29.83 -18.37 2.26
C LYS A 475 -28.64 -18.88 1.45
N ARG A 476 -27.70 -17.97 1.16
CA ARG A 476 -26.47 -18.27 0.43
C ARG A 476 -25.39 -18.67 1.41
N THR A 477 -24.58 -19.67 1.08
CA THR A 477 -23.40 -20.05 1.87
C THR A 477 -22.16 -19.26 1.44
N TYR A 478 -22.20 -18.65 0.24
CA TYR A 478 -21.07 -18.03 -0.45
C TYR A 478 -19.90 -18.98 -0.78
N LYS A 479 -20.09 -20.29 -0.56
CA LYS A 479 -19.14 -21.33 -0.98
C LYS A 479 -19.37 -21.69 -2.44
N ILE A 480 -18.31 -21.63 -3.22
CA ILE A 480 -18.28 -22.00 -4.64
C ILE A 480 -17.46 -23.27 -4.74
N ILE A 481 -18.09 -24.32 -5.25
CA ILE A 481 -17.51 -25.65 -5.33
C ILE A 481 -17.50 -26.14 -6.77
N ARG A 482 -16.51 -26.96 -7.10
CA ARG A 482 -16.49 -27.68 -8.36
C ARG A 482 -17.61 -28.72 -8.37
N LYS A 483 -18.60 -28.52 -9.22
CA LYS A 483 -19.81 -29.34 -9.33
C LYS A 483 -20.44 -29.09 -10.70
N PRO A 484 -21.05 -30.09 -11.36
CA PRO A 484 -21.87 -29.84 -12.54
C PRO A 484 -22.94 -28.78 -12.27
N ALA A 485 -23.28 -27.97 -13.26
CA ALA A 485 -24.33 -26.96 -13.13
C ALA A 485 -25.68 -27.64 -12.83
N ASP A 486 -26.39 -27.11 -11.83
CA ASP A 486 -27.57 -27.76 -11.27
C ASP A 486 -28.83 -27.56 -12.14
N GLY A 487 -28.83 -26.63 -13.10
CA GLY A 487 -30.01 -26.27 -13.92
C GLY A 487 -31.17 -25.66 -13.13
N LEU A 488 -31.05 -25.57 -11.81
CA LEU A 488 -32.07 -25.08 -10.91
C LEU A 488 -32.13 -23.55 -11.03
N SER A 489 -33.13 -23.06 -11.75
CA SER A 489 -33.48 -21.64 -11.71
C SER A 489 -34.06 -21.30 -10.33
N TYR A 490 -33.20 -20.73 -9.48
CA TYR A 490 -33.58 -20.21 -8.16
C TYR A 490 -34.57 -19.04 -8.24
N ALA A 491 -34.99 -18.62 -9.44
CA ALA A 491 -36.03 -17.62 -9.66
C ALA A 491 -37.33 -17.97 -8.93
N MET A 492 -37.73 -19.25 -8.88
CA MET A 492 -38.91 -19.68 -8.11
C MET A 492 -38.76 -19.42 -6.61
N SER A 493 -37.60 -19.75 -6.02
CA SER A 493 -37.34 -19.47 -4.59
C SER A 493 -37.34 -17.97 -4.26
N ILE A 494 -36.87 -17.14 -5.21
CA ILE A 494 -36.91 -15.68 -5.09
C ILE A 494 -38.35 -15.18 -5.20
N ALA A 495 -39.11 -15.71 -6.17
CA ALA A 495 -40.53 -15.38 -6.34
C ALA A 495 -41.35 -15.78 -5.11
N GLU A 496 -41.05 -16.92 -4.48
CA GLU A 496 -41.64 -17.33 -3.20
C GLU A 496 -41.29 -16.36 -2.06
N LYS A 497 -40.01 -15.98 -1.92
CA LYS A 497 -39.54 -15.04 -0.90
C LYS A 497 -40.29 -13.70 -0.97
N TYR A 498 -40.47 -13.15 -2.17
CA TYR A 498 -41.19 -11.88 -2.37
C TYR A 498 -42.71 -12.05 -2.50
N ARG A 499 -43.22 -13.29 -2.35
CA ARG A 499 -44.63 -13.64 -2.49
C ARG A 499 -45.22 -13.16 -3.83
N VAL A 500 -44.47 -13.37 -4.91
CA VAL A 500 -44.85 -13.06 -6.30
C VAL A 500 -44.95 -14.31 -7.17
N THR A 501 -45.12 -15.49 -6.56
CA THR A 501 -45.50 -16.68 -7.31
C THR A 501 -46.92 -16.53 -7.85
N TYR A 502 -47.26 -17.31 -8.88
CA TYR A 502 -48.60 -17.31 -9.47
C TYR A 502 -49.70 -17.47 -8.40
N LEU A 503 -49.52 -18.35 -7.41
CA LEU A 503 -50.47 -18.53 -6.31
C LEU A 503 -50.62 -17.27 -5.45
N HIS A 504 -49.51 -16.66 -5.04
CA HIS A 504 -49.55 -15.44 -4.23
C HIS A 504 -50.14 -14.24 -5.00
N ILE A 505 -49.84 -14.11 -6.30
CA ILE A 505 -50.43 -13.08 -7.16
C ILE A 505 -51.92 -13.34 -7.32
N LYS A 506 -52.33 -14.59 -7.55
CA LYS A 506 -53.74 -14.99 -7.66
C LYS A 506 -54.50 -14.70 -6.36
N ASP A 507 -53.90 -14.95 -5.20
CA ASP A 507 -54.50 -14.62 -3.90
C ASP A 507 -54.61 -13.11 -3.66
N ARG A 508 -53.64 -12.30 -4.16
CA ARG A 508 -53.72 -10.82 -4.11
C ARG A 508 -54.73 -10.24 -5.12
N MET A 509 -54.92 -10.89 -6.26
CA MET A 509 -55.82 -10.45 -7.33
C MET A 509 -57.24 -10.97 -7.19
N ARG A 510 -57.53 -11.77 -6.14
CA ARG A 510 -58.90 -12.00 -5.70
C ARG A 510 -59.44 -10.69 -5.11
N LEU A 511 -60.19 -9.96 -5.95
CA LEU A 511 -61.26 -9.02 -5.57
C LEU A 511 -62.20 -9.66 -4.55
#